data_AF-A0A352HNG6-F1
#
_entry.id   AF-A0A352HNG6-F1
#
_cell.length_a   1.000
_cell.length_b   1.000
_cell.length_c   1.000
_cell.angle_alpha   90.00
_cell.angle_beta   90.00
_cell.angle_gamma   90.00
#
_symmetry.space_group_name_H-M   'P 1'
#
loop_
_entity.id
_entity.type
_entity.pdbx_description
1 polymer ?
#
loop_
_entity_poly.entity_id
_entity_poly.type
_entity_poly.pdbx_seq_one_letter_code
_entity_poly.pdbx_strand_id
1 'polypeptide(L)'
;MNQPCLQGTCNKRLLEVLSQNFGTVTAAAAEIINLEAILNLPKGTEHFVADIHGEHEAFSHILRNASGNIKRKVQELFGNTMRDDDIRQLCTLIYYPERKLERIKEEEEGDMTDFYHITLHRLVKVLQRVSSKYTRSKVRKNLPKQYAYIIEELLHESPADINKQKYYNRIIETIITTGEAGAFIKAICNVIQRLSIDRLHILGDI
;
A
#
# COMPACT_ATOMS: atom_id res chain seq x y z
N MET A 1 47.17 21.16 -19.02
CA MET A 1 47.29 19.79 -18.48
C MET A 1 46.11 19.00 -19.01
N ASN A 2 46.37 18.11 -19.94
CA ASN A 2 45.40 17.25 -20.61
C ASN A 2 44.94 16.15 -19.66
N GLN A 3 43.63 16.05 -19.40
CA GLN A 3 43.03 14.78 -19.00
C GLN A 3 42.47 14.11 -20.27
N PRO A 4 42.73 12.81 -20.48
CA PRO A 4 42.32 12.12 -21.69
C PRO A 4 40.82 11.86 -21.65
N CYS A 5 40.12 12.25 -22.71
CA CYS A 5 38.78 11.78 -23.00
C CYS A 5 38.78 10.25 -23.02
N LEU A 6 38.13 9.64 -22.03
CA LEU A 6 37.77 8.23 -22.08
C LEU A 6 36.89 8.01 -23.31
N GLN A 7 37.34 7.12 -24.19
CA GLN A 7 36.65 6.68 -25.38
C GLN A 7 35.30 6.05 -25.02
N GLY A 8 34.24 6.83 -25.17
CA GLY A 8 32.86 6.37 -25.28
C GLY A 8 32.17 7.36 -26.20
N THR A 9 31.66 6.89 -27.34
CA THR A 9 30.99 7.71 -28.35
C THR A 9 30.01 8.68 -27.71
N CYS A 10 30.36 9.97 -27.69
CA CYS A 10 29.48 11.05 -27.30
C CYS A 10 28.34 11.09 -28.33
N ASN A 11 27.26 10.38 -28.02
CA ASN A 11 26.14 10.19 -28.94
C ASN A 11 25.37 11.51 -29.00
N LYS A 12 25.74 12.39 -29.94
CA LYS A 12 25.18 13.75 -30.07
C LYS A 12 23.66 13.75 -30.11
N ARG A 13 23.06 12.74 -30.75
CA ARG A 13 21.60 12.53 -30.79
C ARG A 13 21.02 12.25 -29.41
N LEU A 14 21.71 11.49 -28.56
CA LEU A 14 21.31 11.28 -27.16
C LEU A 14 21.36 12.58 -26.36
N LEU A 15 22.42 13.37 -26.53
CA LEU A 15 22.55 14.66 -25.83
C LEU A 15 21.50 15.68 -26.29
N GLU A 16 21.16 15.71 -27.58
CA GLU A 16 20.07 16.54 -28.11
C GLU A 16 18.71 16.13 -27.51
N VAL A 17 18.42 14.83 -27.44
CA VAL A 17 17.19 14.32 -26.81
C VAL A 17 17.15 14.63 -25.31
N LEU A 18 18.27 14.48 -24.59
CA LEU A 18 18.35 14.83 -23.17
C LEU A 18 18.18 16.33 -22.94
N SER A 19 18.78 17.17 -23.80
CA SER A 19 18.63 18.62 -23.74
C SER A 19 17.18 19.06 -23.99
N GLN A 20 16.48 18.45 -24.95
CA GLN A 20 15.07 18.73 -25.22
C GLN A 20 14.15 18.34 -24.05
N ASN A 21 14.43 17.21 -23.39
CA ASN A 21 13.56 16.71 -22.33
C ASN A 21 13.84 17.31 -20.94
N PHE A 22 15.10 17.66 -20.64
CA PHE A 22 15.51 18.05 -19.27
C PHE A 22 16.18 19.43 -19.18
N GLY A 23 16.65 20.01 -20.28
CA GLY A 23 17.23 21.35 -20.34
C GLY A 23 18.61 21.54 -19.70
N THR A 24 18.92 20.83 -18.60
CA THR A 24 20.19 20.93 -17.87
C THR A 24 20.77 19.57 -17.51
N VAL A 25 22.10 19.50 -17.34
CA VAL A 25 22.79 18.29 -16.86
C VAL A 25 22.28 17.87 -15.48
N THR A 26 22.03 18.85 -14.59
CA THR A 26 21.49 18.58 -13.25
C THR A 26 20.11 17.95 -13.28
N ALA A 27 19.20 18.43 -14.14
CA ALA A 27 17.87 17.86 -14.27
C ALA A 27 17.90 16.44 -14.85
N ALA A 28 18.73 16.20 -15.88
CA ALA A 28 18.93 14.86 -16.43
C ALA A 28 19.53 13.91 -15.40
N ALA A 29 20.54 14.35 -14.63
CA ALA A 29 21.16 13.56 -13.56
C ALA A 29 20.16 13.25 -12.43
N ALA A 30 19.32 14.21 -12.05
CA ALA A 30 18.27 14.00 -11.05
C ALA A 30 17.26 12.94 -11.49
N GLU A 31 16.88 12.93 -12.78
CA GLU A 31 15.97 11.91 -13.31
C GLU A 31 16.64 10.54 -13.39
N ILE A 32 17.92 10.47 -13.77
CA ILE A 32 18.68 9.20 -13.73
C ILE A 32 18.71 8.64 -12.31
N ILE A 33 19.02 9.47 -11.31
CA ILE A 33 19.01 9.06 -9.89
C ILE A 33 17.64 8.54 -9.47
N ASN A 34 16.56 9.23 -9.87
CA ASN A 34 15.19 8.84 -9.56
C ASN A 34 14.81 7.50 -10.21
N LEU A 35 15.11 7.31 -11.49
CA LEU A 35 14.80 6.08 -12.22
C LEU A 35 15.62 4.88 -11.70
N GLU A 36 16.91 5.08 -11.43
CA GLU A 36 17.76 4.06 -10.78
C GLU A 36 17.20 3.66 -9.41
N ALA A 37 16.79 4.63 -8.58
CA ALA A 37 16.17 4.33 -7.29
C ALA A 37 14.86 3.53 -7.45
N ILE A 38 14.04 3.85 -8.46
CA ILE A 38 12.80 3.11 -8.76
C ILE A 38 13.09 1.69 -9.25
N LEU A 39 14.09 1.49 -10.12
CA LEU A 39 14.47 0.17 -10.64
C LEU A 39 14.96 -0.78 -9.54
N ASN A 40 15.50 -0.24 -8.45
CA ASN A 40 15.97 -1.00 -7.29
C ASN A 40 14.84 -1.36 -6.30
N LEU A 41 13.59 -0.92 -6.53
CA LEU A 41 12.45 -1.37 -5.73
C LEU A 41 12.05 -2.81 -6.07
N PRO A 42 11.50 -3.57 -5.10
CA PRO A 42 10.93 -4.88 -5.39
C PRO A 42 9.85 -4.78 -6.48
N LYS A 43 9.79 -5.79 -7.35
CA LYS A 43 8.77 -5.83 -8.41
C LYS A 43 7.36 -5.72 -7.84
N GLY A 44 6.52 -4.96 -8.55
CA GLY A 44 5.09 -4.87 -8.30
C GLY A 44 4.39 -6.22 -8.40
N THR A 45 3.19 -6.31 -7.83
CA THR A 45 2.38 -7.53 -7.97
C THR A 45 1.63 -7.47 -9.30
N GLU A 46 1.93 -8.38 -10.20
CA GLU A 46 1.19 -8.57 -11.45
C GLU A 46 0.15 -9.67 -11.25
N HIS A 47 -1.06 -9.43 -11.73
CA HIS A 47 -2.18 -10.33 -11.58
C HIS A 47 -2.75 -10.69 -12.95
N PHE A 48 -2.78 -11.98 -13.26
CA PHE A 48 -3.33 -12.51 -14.51
C PHE A 48 -4.68 -13.16 -14.21
N VAL A 49 -5.70 -12.79 -14.97
CA VAL A 49 -7.05 -13.37 -14.90
C VAL A 49 -7.44 -13.80 -16.31
N ALA A 50 -7.94 -15.03 -16.44
CA ALA A 50 -8.52 -15.56 -17.67
C ALA A 50 -10.01 -15.86 -17.47
N ASP A 51 -10.78 -15.86 -18.56
CA ASP A 51 -12.16 -16.35 -18.62
C ASP A 51 -13.15 -15.64 -17.66
N ILE A 52 -13.38 -14.34 -17.87
CA ILE A 52 -14.20 -13.47 -16.98
C ILE A 52 -15.73 -13.60 -17.24
N HIS A 53 -16.17 -14.55 -18.07
CA HIS A 53 -17.57 -14.63 -18.48
C HIS A 53 -18.54 -14.96 -17.33
N GLY A 54 -19.46 -14.04 -17.04
CA GLY A 54 -20.65 -14.27 -16.21
C GLY A 54 -20.46 -14.25 -14.69
N GLU A 55 -19.24 -14.36 -14.16
CA GLU A 55 -18.98 -14.46 -12.72
C GLU A 55 -18.40 -13.19 -12.07
N HIS A 56 -19.19 -12.11 -12.07
CA HIS A 56 -18.79 -10.82 -11.49
C HIS A 56 -18.40 -10.91 -10.00
N GLU A 57 -19.10 -11.75 -9.20
CA GLU A 57 -18.79 -11.89 -7.77
C GLU A 57 -17.45 -12.61 -7.53
N ALA A 58 -17.17 -13.68 -8.26
CA ALA A 58 -15.90 -14.40 -8.17
C ALA A 58 -14.73 -13.50 -8.59
N PHE A 59 -14.88 -12.76 -9.68
CA PHE A 59 -13.90 -11.77 -10.13
C PHE A 59 -13.66 -10.68 -9.08
N SER A 60 -14.73 -10.10 -8.53
CA SER A 60 -14.59 -9.11 -7.46
C SER A 60 -13.91 -9.69 -6.21
N HIS A 61 -14.15 -10.96 -5.87
CA HIS A 61 -13.48 -11.62 -4.76
C HIS A 61 -11.98 -11.78 -5.00
N ILE A 62 -11.60 -12.21 -6.20
CA ILE A 62 -10.20 -12.36 -6.64
C ILE A 62 -9.45 -11.02 -6.57
N LEU A 63 -10.09 -9.93 -7.00
CA LEU A 63 -9.50 -8.59 -6.87
C LEU A 63 -9.36 -8.16 -5.40
N ARG A 64 -10.39 -8.38 -4.58
CA ARG A 64 -10.39 -8.00 -3.16
C ARG A 64 -9.36 -8.78 -2.35
N ASN A 65 -9.12 -10.05 -2.69
CA ASN A 65 -8.13 -10.89 -2.01
C ASN A 65 -6.71 -10.79 -2.64
N ALA A 66 -6.59 -10.06 -3.76
CA ALA A 66 -5.37 -9.92 -4.56
C ALA A 66 -4.73 -11.28 -4.90
N SER A 67 -5.54 -12.25 -5.32
CA SER A 67 -5.17 -13.66 -5.50
C SER A 67 -4.41 -14.26 -4.31
N GLY A 68 -4.91 -14.00 -3.11
CA GLY A 68 -4.33 -14.48 -1.86
C GLY A 68 -3.04 -13.78 -1.44
N ASN A 69 -2.55 -12.79 -2.19
CA ASN A 69 -1.35 -12.03 -1.82
C ASN A 69 -1.53 -11.32 -0.47
N ILE A 70 -2.73 -10.78 -0.20
CA ILE A 70 -3.06 -10.14 1.09
C ILE A 70 -2.94 -11.17 2.22
N LYS A 71 -3.59 -12.34 2.09
CA LYS A 71 -3.51 -13.42 3.10
C LYS A 71 -2.07 -13.80 3.39
N ARG A 72 -1.24 -13.96 2.35
CA ARG A 72 0.19 -14.25 2.51
C ARG A 72 0.91 -13.17 3.32
N LYS A 73 0.67 -11.89 3.04
CA LYS A 73 1.27 -10.77 3.80
C LYS A 73 0.79 -10.70 5.25
N VAL A 74 -0.49 -10.98 5.50
CA VAL A 74 -1.01 -11.08 6.87
C VAL A 74 -0.36 -12.26 7.61
N GLN A 75 -0.21 -13.42 6.96
CA GLN A 75 0.47 -14.59 7.55
C GLN A 75 1.95 -14.31 7.85
N GLU A 76 2.67 -13.66 6.94
CA GLU A 76 4.07 -13.24 7.15
C GLU A 76 4.23 -12.37 8.40
N LEU A 77 3.25 -11.50 8.70
CA LEU A 77 3.29 -10.57 9.82
C LEU A 77 2.84 -11.21 11.15
N PHE A 78 1.80 -12.04 11.10
CA PHE A 78 1.07 -12.46 12.30
C PHE A 78 0.98 -13.97 12.50
N GLY A 79 1.47 -14.79 11.56
CA GLY A 79 1.36 -16.26 11.62
C GLY A 79 1.98 -16.89 12.87
N ASN A 80 2.93 -16.21 13.52
CA ASN A 80 3.57 -16.67 14.76
C ASN A 80 2.94 -16.07 16.02
N THR A 81 2.03 -15.10 15.90
CA THR A 81 1.50 -14.30 17.03
C THR A 81 -0.02 -14.31 17.15
N MET A 82 -0.73 -14.77 16.11
CA MET A 82 -2.18 -14.82 16.05
C MET A 82 -2.65 -16.22 15.65
N ARG A 83 -3.86 -16.59 16.07
CA ARG A 83 -4.49 -17.84 15.64
C ARG A 83 -4.91 -17.71 14.17
N ASP A 84 -5.01 -18.84 13.48
CA ASP A 84 -5.46 -18.87 12.09
C ASP A 84 -6.87 -18.28 11.91
N ASP A 85 -7.75 -18.43 12.92
CA ASP A 85 -9.07 -17.79 12.92
C ASP A 85 -8.99 -16.27 12.92
N ASP A 86 -8.13 -15.68 13.77
CA ASP A 86 -7.97 -14.23 13.85
C ASP A 86 -7.37 -13.68 12.54
N ILE A 87 -6.44 -14.43 11.94
CA ILE A 87 -5.87 -14.11 10.62
C ILE A 87 -6.96 -14.14 9.55
N ARG A 88 -7.82 -15.17 9.54
CA ARG A 88 -8.97 -15.26 8.63
C ARG A 88 -9.93 -14.09 8.82
N GLN A 89 -10.23 -13.70 10.05
CA GLN A 89 -11.10 -12.57 10.35
C GLN A 89 -10.49 -11.25 9.85
N LEU A 90 -9.20 -11.01 10.09
CA LEU A 90 -8.50 -9.82 9.59
C LEU A 90 -8.47 -9.78 8.05
N CYS A 91 -8.20 -10.90 7.40
CA CYS A 91 -8.27 -10.99 5.94
C CYS A 91 -9.68 -10.68 5.42
N THR A 92 -10.70 -11.23 6.06
CA THR A 92 -12.11 -11.01 5.68
C THR A 92 -12.49 -9.54 5.84
N LEU A 93 -12.04 -8.88 6.90
CA LEU A 93 -12.23 -7.45 7.09
C LEU A 93 -11.52 -6.64 5.99
N ILE A 94 -10.32 -7.02 5.57
CA ILE A 94 -9.63 -6.36 4.46
C ILE A 94 -10.40 -6.56 3.15
N TYR A 95 -10.98 -7.73 2.90
CA TYR A 95 -11.69 -8.03 1.65
C TYR A 95 -13.07 -7.38 1.56
N TYR A 96 -13.78 -7.29 2.68
CA TYR A 96 -15.16 -6.83 2.77
C TYR A 96 -15.34 -5.87 3.97
N PRO A 97 -14.67 -4.72 3.98
CA PRO A 97 -14.60 -3.88 5.17
C PRO A 97 -15.95 -3.30 5.58
N GLU A 98 -16.83 -2.96 4.62
CA GLU A 98 -18.18 -2.48 4.93
C GLU A 98 -19.00 -3.58 5.60
N ARG A 99 -19.18 -4.71 4.91
CA ARG A 99 -20.03 -5.82 5.37
C ARG A 99 -19.52 -6.43 6.68
N LYS A 100 -18.20 -6.62 6.83
CA LYS A 100 -17.64 -7.25 8.02
C LYS A 100 -17.71 -6.31 9.22
N LEU A 101 -17.48 -5.01 9.04
CA LEU A 101 -17.56 -4.04 10.14
C LEU A 101 -19.01 -3.82 10.60
N GLU A 102 -19.99 -3.83 9.69
CA GLU A 102 -21.41 -3.83 10.04
C GLU A 102 -21.80 -5.04 10.86
N ARG A 103 -21.45 -6.26 10.41
CA ARG A 103 -21.72 -7.49 11.18
C ARG A 103 -21.10 -7.48 12.57
N ILE A 104 -19.84 -7.03 12.69
CA ILE A 104 -19.19 -6.96 14.01
C ILE A 104 -19.94 -6.00 14.93
N LYS A 105 -20.44 -4.86 14.42
CA LYS A 105 -21.23 -3.91 15.22
C LYS A 105 -22.59 -4.46 15.64
N GLU A 106 -23.18 -5.34 14.83
CA GLU A 106 -24.43 -6.03 15.17
C GLU A 106 -24.19 -7.15 16.20
N GLU A 107 -23.05 -7.83 16.13
CA GLU A 107 -22.65 -8.91 17.04
C GLU A 107 -22.14 -8.40 18.40
N GLU A 108 -21.43 -7.26 18.44
CA GLU A 108 -20.95 -6.65 19.67
C GLU A 108 -21.97 -5.64 20.23
N GLU A 109 -22.70 -6.05 21.27
CA GLU A 109 -23.67 -5.20 22.00
C GLU A 109 -22.97 -4.19 22.97
N GLY A 110 -21.79 -3.67 22.64
CA GLY A 110 -20.94 -2.95 23.60
C GLY A 110 -19.94 -1.94 23.02
N ASP A 111 -18.92 -1.63 23.83
CA ASP A 111 -17.87 -0.67 23.47
C ASP A 111 -16.88 -1.25 22.46
N MET A 112 -16.92 -0.74 21.23
CA MET A 112 -16.04 -1.12 20.12
C MET A 112 -14.60 -0.57 20.25
N THR A 113 -14.28 0.20 21.30
CA THR A 113 -13.00 0.92 21.42
C THR A 113 -11.79 -0.01 21.33
N ASP A 114 -11.79 -1.11 22.07
CA ASP A 114 -10.67 -2.08 22.05
C ASP A 114 -10.55 -2.77 20.69
N PHE A 115 -11.68 -3.13 20.08
CA PHE A 115 -11.71 -3.69 18.73
C PHE A 115 -11.08 -2.73 17.72
N TYR A 116 -11.46 -1.44 17.76
CA TYR A 116 -10.90 -0.44 16.85
C TYR A 116 -9.41 -0.24 17.09
N HIS A 117 -8.98 -0.17 18.35
CA HIS A 117 -7.57 0.00 18.68
C HIS A 117 -6.73 -1.15 18.10
N ILE A 118 -7.09 -2.40 18.39
CA ILE A 118 -6.40 -3.59 17.91
C ILE A 118 -6.42 -3.64 16.38
N THR A 119 -7.58 -3.39 15.77
CA THR A 119 -7.77 -3.48 14.32
C THR A 119 -6.95 -2.43 13.58
N LEU A 120 -6.95 -1.18 14.04
CA LEU A 120 -6.18 -0.09 13.42
C LEU A 120 -4.68 -0.37 13.46
N HIS A 121 -4.14 -0.81 14.59
CA HIS A 121 -2.72 -1.20 14.69
C HIS A 121 -2.36 -2.33 13.72
N ARG A 122 -3.22 -3.37 13.62
CA ARG A 122 -3.00 -4.48 12.70
C ARG A 122 -3.04 -4.01 11.24
N LEU A 123 -4.04 -3.22 10.88
CA LEU A 123 -4.21 -2.71 9.50
C LEU A 123 -3.06 -1.80 9.08
N VAL A 124 -2.56 -0.92 9.96
CA VAL A 124 -1.40 -0.09 9.65
C VAL A 124 -0.16 -0.94 9.39
N LYS A 125 0.10 -1.98 10.20
CA LYS A 125 1.22 -2.92 9.96
C LYS A 125 1.09 -3.63 8.61
N VAL A 126 -0.12 -4.08 8.25
CA VAL A 126 -0.37 -4.68 6.94
C VAL A 126 -0.11 -3.67 5.83
N LEU A 127 -0.61 -2.44 5.97
CA LEU A 127 -0.42 -1.40 4.98
C LEU A 127 1.06 -1.06 4.80
N GLN A 128 1.83 -0.89 5.89
CA GLN A 128 3.29 -0.69 5.87
C GLN A 128 3.99 -1.81 5.08
N ARG A 129 3.57 -3.07 5.29
CA ARG A 129 4.15 -4.22 4.58
C ARG A 129 3.80 -4.25 3.10
N VAL A 130 2.59 -3.87 2.72
CA VAL A 130 2.16 -3.82 1.32
C VAL A 130 2.76 -2.62 0.59
N SER A 131 2.92 -1.49 1.28
CA SER A 131 3.45 -0.25 0.71
C SER A 131 4.97 -0.24 0.54
N SER A 132 5.72 -1.08 1.26
CA SER A 132 7.19 -1.03 1.32
C SER A 132 7.91 -1.23 -0.02
N LYS A 133 7.23 -1.84 -1.01
CA LYS A 133 7.76 -2.02 -2.37
C LYS A 133 7.51 -0.83 -3.31
N TYR A 134 6.86 0.24 -2.84
CA TYR A 134 6.49 1.39 -3.65
C TYR A 134 7.17 2.67 -3.16
N THR A 135 7.36 3.62 -4.07
CA THR A 135 7.79 4.97 -3.69
C THR A 135 6.72 5.67 -2.86
N ARG A 136 7.15 6.61 -2.00
CA ARG A 136 6.23 7.48 -1.23
C ARG A 136 5.22 8.19 -2.14
N SER A 137 5.67 8.67 -3.31
CA SER A 137 4.80 9.32 -4.30
C SER A 137 3.72 8.39 -4.85
N LYS A 138 4.06 7.14 -5.20
CA LYS A 138 3.08 6.13 -5.66
C LYS A 138 2.07 5.81 -4.56
N VAL A 139 2.52 5.65 -3.31
CA VAL A 139 1.62 5.42 -2.18
C VAL A 139 0.69 6.61 -1.98
N ARG A 140 1.20 7.84 -1.89
CA ARG A 140 0.42 9.08 -1.72
C ARG A 140 -0.70 9.24 -2.73
N LYS A 141 -0.42 8.94 -4.01
CA LYS A 141 -1.41 9.01 -5.10
C LYS A 141 -2.58 8.03 -4.94
N ASN A 142 -2.43 6.99 -4.14
CA ASN A 142 -3.49 6.00 -3.86
C ASN A 142 -4.26 6.25 -2.56
N LEU A 143 -3.82 7.21 -1.75
CA LEU A 143 -4.45 7.51 -0.46
C LEU A 143 -5.73 8.35 -0.66
N PRO A 144 -6.79 8.10 0.14
CA PRO A 144 -7.97 8.95 0.17
C PRO A 144 -7.60 10.35 0.67
N LYS A 145 -8.06 11.39 -0.04
CA LYS A 145 -7.64 12.79 0.20
C LYS A 145 -7.82 13.22 1.66
N GLN A 146 -8.93 12.84 2.29
CA GLN A 146 -9.25 13.22 3.66
C GLN A 146 -8.34 12.58 4.72
N TYR A 147 -7.73 11.42 4.43
CA TYR A 147 -6.85 10.72 5.37
C TYR A 147 -5.40 10.63 4.89
N ALA A 148 -5.05 11.24 3.75
CA ALA A 148 -3.74 11.07 3.11
C ALA A 148 -2.59 11.46 4.04
N TYR A 149 -2.71 12.60 4.72
CA TYR A 149 -1.71 13.05 5.69
C TYR A 149 -1.57 12.08 6.86
N ILE A 150 -2.68 11.68 7.48
CA ILE A 150 -2.67 10.79 8.65
C ILE A 150 -2.14 9.40 8.30
N ILE A 151 -2.52 8.84 7.16
CA ILE A 151 -2.00 7.55 6.71
C ILE A 151 -0.49 7.65 6.45
N GLU A 152 0.00 8.74 5.85
CA GLU A 152 1.44 8.93 5.67
C GLU A 152 2.20 8.97 7.00
N GLU A 153 1.69 9.69 8.00
CA GLU A 153 2.29 9.72 9.33
C GLU A 153 2.38 8.29 9.92
N LEU A 154 1.30 7.52 9.82
CA LEU A 154 1.27 6.14 10.30
C LEU A 154 2.20 5.18 9.52
N LEU A 155 2.52 5.49 8.25
CA LEU A 155 3.42 4.66 7.43
C LEU A 155 4.90 4.91 7.68
N HIS A 156 5.27 6.14 8.04
CA HIS A 156 6.68 6.52 8.19
C HIS A 156 7.21 6.33 9.61
N GLU A 157 6.33 6.16 10.59
CA GLU A 157 6.74 5.99 11.97
C GLU A 157 7.12 4.54 12.29
N SER A 158 8.41 4.33 12.53
CA SER A 158 8.92 3.10 13.13
C SER A 158 8.68 3.15 14.63
N PRO A 159 8.04 2.13 15.24
CA PRO A 159 7.76 2.09 16.67
C PRO A 159 9.03 1.91 17.55
N ALA A 160 10.25 2.05 17.01
CA ALA A 160 11.48 1.87 17.79
C ALA A 160 11.79 3.03 18.76
N ASP A 161 11.19 4.20 18.57
CA ASP A 161 11.37 5.38 19.44
C ASP A 161 10.13 5.60 20.33
N ILE A 162 10.36 5.69 21.64
CA ILE A 162 9.32 5.86 22.67
C ILE A 162 8.47 7.12 22.42
N ASN A 163 9.09 8.22 21.97
CA ASN A 163 8.34 9.46 21.69
C ASN A 163 7.42 9.30 20.48
N LYS A 164 7.89 8.57 19.47
CA LYS A 164 7.15 8.28 18.24
C LYS A 164 6.00 7.29 18.48
N GLN A 165 6.18 6.34 19.39
CA GLN A 165 5.07 5.46 19.83
C GLN A 165 3.93 6.25 20.49
N LYS A 166 4.25 7.23 21.35
CA LYS A 166 3.21 8.07 21.99
C LYS A 166 2.43 8.87 20.95
N TYR A 167 3.13 9.49 20.00
CA TYR A 167 2.50 10.22 18.89
C TYR A 167 1.60 9.31 18.05
N TYR A 168 2.10 8.12 17.66
CA TYR A 168 1.35 7.11 16.92
C TYR A 168 0.05 6.73 17.67
N ASN A 169 0.16 6.38 18.96
CA ASN A 169 -0.99 5.98 19.76
C ASN A 169 -2.01 7.12 19.88
N ARG A 170 -1.53 8.37 19.98
CA ARG A 170 -2.40 9.54 20.03
C ARG A 170 -3.20 9.75 18.74
N ILE A 171 -2.61 9.47 17.58
CA ILE A 171 -3.35 9.50 16.31
C ILE A 171 -4.49 8.47 16.33
N ILE A 172 -4.17 7.22 16.71
CA ILE A 172 -5.17 6.14 16.78
C ILE A 172 -6.30 6.49 17.78
N GLU A 173 -5.95 6.96 18.97
CA GLU A 173 -6.91 7.40 19.98
C GLU A 173 -7.79 8.54 19.48
N THR A 174 -7.22 9.50 18.75
CA THR A 174 -7.97 10.63 18.16
C THR A 174 -8.95 10.15 17.11
N ILE A 175 -8.56 9.19 16.26
CA ILE A 175 -9.46 8.58 15.26
C ILE A 175 -10.65 7.89 15.94
N ILE A 176 -10.43 7.22 17.07
CA ILE A 176 -11.48 6.51 17.80
C ILE A 176 -12.41 7.50 18.51
N THR A 177 -11.84 8.43 19.28
CA THR A 177 -12.61 9.41 20.08
C THR A 177 -13.41 10.40 19.24
N THR A 178 -13.00 10.66 17.99
CA THR A 178 -13.76 11.47 17.03
C THR A 178 -14.87 10.70 16.30
N GLY A 179 -14.98 9.38 16.50
CA GLY A 179 -15.98 8.54 15.84
C GLY A 179 -15.61 8.12 14.41
N GLU A 180 -14.42 8.47 13.91
CA GLU A 180 -13.99 8.23 12.54
C GLU A 180 -13.40 6.82 12.31
N ALA A 181 -13.22 6.02 13.36
CA ALA A 181 -12.58 4.70 13.29
C ALA A 181 -13.16 3.78 12.20
N GLY A 182 -14.48 3.69 12.08
CA GLY A 182 -15.11 2.84 11.07
C GLY A 182 -14.85 3.30 9.62
N ALA A 183 -14.85 4.61 9.38
CA ALA A 183 -14.56 5.18 8.06
C ALA A 183 -13.06 5.03 7.73
N PHE A 184 -12.19 5.22 8.72
CA PHE A 184 -10.75 5.06 8.58
C PHE A 184 -10.33 3.61 8.32
N ILE A 185 -10.94 2.63 8.99
CA ILE A 185 -10.74 1.19 8.73
C ILE A 185 -11.10 0.86 7.28
N LYS A 186 -12.27 1.29 6.80
CA LYS A 186 -12.71 1.10 5.42
C LYS A 186 -11.71 1.72 4.43
N ALA A 187 -11.24 2.93 4.70
CA ALA A 187 -10.24 3.60 3.91
C ALA A 187 -8.92 2.81 3.83
N ILE A 188 -8.36 2.35 4.96
CA ILE A 188 -7.11 1.57 4.95
C ILE A 188 -7.29 0.24 4.21
N CYS A 189 -8.37 -0.49 4.44
CA CYS A 189 -8.63 -1.74 3.73
C CYS A 189 -8.64 -1.52 2.21
N ASN A 190 -9.31 -0.46 1.73
CA ASN A 190 -9.35 -0.11 0.31
C ASN A 190 -7.98 0.28 -0.24
N VAL A 191 -7.13 0.97 0.54
CA VAL A 191 -5.74 1.25 0.14
C VAL A 191 -4.91 -0.03 0.07
N ILE A 192 -5.05 -0.94 1.05
CA ILE A 192 -4.36 -2.23 1.05
C ILE A 192 -4.73 -3.02 -0.21
N GLN A 193 -6.01 -3.12 -0.56
CA GLN A 193 -6.48 -3.78 -1.77
C GLN A 193 -5.82 -3.19 -3.03
N ARG A 194 -5.87 -1.86 -3.18
CA ARG A 194 -5.29 -1.16 -4.34
C ARG A 194 -3.79 -1.34 -4.46
N LEU A 195 -3.05 -1.26 -3.36
CA LEU A 195 -1.59 -1.44 -3.37
C LEU A 195 -1.18 -2.92 -3.48
N SER A 196 -2.10 -3.86 -3.27
CA SER A 196 -1.80 -5.28 -3.37
C SER A 196 -1.77 -5.79 -4.82
N ILE A 197 -2.32 -5.02 -5.77
CA ILE A 197 -2.34 -5.31 -7.22
C ILE A 197 -1.73 -4.11 -7.95
N ASP A 198 -0.58 -4.28 -8.61
CA ASP A 198 0.07 -3.18 -9.36
C ASP A 198 -0.36 -3.17 -10.83
N ARG A 199 -0.49 -4.35 -11.44
CA ARG A 199 -1.01 -4.52 -12.81
C ARG A 199 -1.98 -5.69 -12.86
N LEU A 200 -3.09 -5.49 -13.55
CA LEU A 200 -4.06 -6.52 -13.87
C LEU A 200 -3.99 -6.81 -15.37
N HIS A 201 -3.79 -8.06 -15.72
CA HIS A 201 -3.77 -8.58 -17.07
C HIS A 201 -5.00 -9.48 -17.25
N ILE A 202 -5.87 -9.10 -18.19
CA ILE A 202 -7.07 -9.86 -18.54
C ILE A 202 -6.78 -10.60 -19.84
N LEU A 203 -7.01 -11.91 -19.84
CA LEU A 203 -6.80 -12.82 -20.96
C LEU A 203 -8.16 -13.42 -21.38
N GLY A 204 -8.46 -13.40 -22.67
CA GLY A 204 -9.73 -13.90 -23.22
C GLY A 204 -10.67 -12.80 -23.70
N ASP A 205 -11.82 -13.21 -24.23
CA ASP A 205 -12.88 -12.30 -24.68
C ASP A 205 -13.62 -11.70 -23.46
N ILE A 206 -14.14 -10.48 -23.61
CA ILE A 206 -14.94 -9.78 -22.58
C ILE A 206 -16.42 -10.02 -22.84
#